data_AF-A0AA39T4R1-F1
#
_entry.id   AF-A0AA39T4R1-F1
#
_cell.length_a   1.000
_cell.length_b   1.000
_cell.length_c   1.000
_cell.angle_alpha   90.00
_cell.angle_beta   90.00
_cell.angle_gamma   90.00
#
_symmetry.space_group_name_H-M   'P 1'
#
loop_
_entity.id
_entity.type
_entity.pdbx_description
1 polymer ?
#
loop_
_entity_poly.entity_id
_entity_poly.type
_entity_poly.pdbx_seq_one_letter_code
_entity_poly.pdbx_strand_id
1 'polypeptide(L)'
;MVAMNYTKFINGLTSQVKKNIIPMSIIDDAVKRILRVKFAMGLFEDPLVNKSLVDQLGSQEHRELAREAVKNSLVLLKNGELTDEPLLPLPKKSSKKLVAGSHADNLGTTILTAIKNIIDPQTEVLYEENLNSNYVKSNNFSYSIVVVGEHQYAETFGDSLNLTIPEPGPSIICVEL
;
A
#
# COMPACT_ATOMS: atom_id res chain seq x y z
N MET A 1 -22.12 2.92 -12.16
CA MET A 1 -21.80 1.94 -13.22
C MET A 1 -22.66 0.71 -13.01
N VAL A 2 -23.26 0.13 -14.06
CA VAL A 2 -24.02 -1.13 -13.94
C VAL A 2 -23.23 -2.24 -14.63
N ALA A 3 -22.25 -2.82 -13.92
CA ALA A 3 -21.28 -3.75 -14.51
C ALA A 3 -21.90 -5.11 -14.89
N MET A 4 -22.81 -5.64 -14.07
CA MET A 4 -23.32 -7.01 -14.25
C MET A 4 -24.63 -7.07 -15.04
N ASN A 5 -25.62 -6.25 -14.67
CA ASN A 5 -26.97 -6.34 -15.24
C ASN A 5 -27.23 -5.28 -16.33
N TYR A 6 -26.25 -5.09 -17.22
CA TYR A 6 -26.28 -4.03 -18.22
C TYR A 6 -27.46 -4.19 -19.20
N THR A 7 -27.85 -5.41 -19.55
CA THR A 7 -29.00 -5.67 -20.44
C THR A 7 -30.32 -5.17 -19.83
N LYS A 8 -30.55 -5.43 -18.54
CA LYS A 8 -31.74 -4.92 -17.84
C LYS A 8 -31.72 -3.40 -17.74
N PHE A 9 -30.55 -2.82 -17.47
CA PHE A 9 -30.38 -1.37 -17.46
C PHE A 9 -30.67 -0.75 -18.83
N ILE A 10 -30.10 -1.26 -19.92
CA ILE A 10 -30.31 -0.75 -21.29
C ILE A 10 -31.78 -0.86 -21.68
N ASN A 11 -32.43 -2.01 -21.44
CA ASN A 11 -33.84 -2.21 -21.77
C ASN A 11 -34.75 -1.27 -20.95
N GLY A 12 -34.47 -1.13 -19.64
CA GLY A 12 -35.20 -0.24 -18.76
C GLY A 12 -35.08 1.22 -19.21
N LEU A 13 -33.85 1.69 -19.44
CA LEU A 13 -33.58 3.06 -19.89
C LEU A 13 -34.24 3.35 -21.24
N THR A 14 -34.11 2.43 -22.20
CA THR A 14 -34.72 2.55 -23.54
C THR A 14 -36.25 2.67 -23.45
N SER A 15 -36.88 1.89 -22.58
CA SER A 15 -38.32 1.95 -22.33
C SER A 15 -38.75 3.32 -21.79
N GLN A 16 -38.00 3.87 -20.83
CA GLN A 16 -38.30 5.17 -20.23
C GLN A 16 -38.16 6.33 -21.25
N VAL A 17 -37.18 6.25 -22.15
CA VAL A 17 -37.03 7.23 -23.25
C VAL A 17 -38.18 7.11 -24.24
N LYS A 18 -38.54 5.88 -24.67
CA LYS A 18 -39.68 5.65 -25.59
C LYS A 18 -41.02 6.11 -25.01
N LYS A 19 -41.18 6.06 -23.69
CA LYS A 19 -42.35 6.56 -22.97
C LYS A 19 -42.33 8.07 -22.70
N ASN A 20 -41.30 8.79 -23.19
CA ASN A 20 -41.07 10.20 -22.93
C ASN A 20 -40.94 10.57 -21.44
N ILE A 21 -40.65 9.59 -20.57
CA ILE A 21 -40.37 9.84 -19.15
C ILE A 21 -38.97 10.46 -18.99
N ILE A 22 -38.01 10.00 -19.81
CA ILE A 22 -36.69 10.60 -19.90
C ILE A 22 -36.59 11.33 -21.25
N PRO A 23 -36.41 12.67 -21.25
CA PRO A 23 -36.28 13.43 -22.48
C PRO A 23 -35.03 13.02 -23.28
N MET A 24 -35.14 13.01 -24.61
CA MET A 24 -34.00 12.69 -25.49
C MET A 24 -32.82 13.65 -25.28
N SER A 25 -33.08 14.91 -24.95
CA SER A 25 -32.03 15.89 -24.65
C SER A 25 -31.10 15.49 -23.50
N ILE A 26 -31.59 14.72 -22.53
CA ILE A 26 -30.76 14.17 -21.44
C ILE A 26 -29.80 13.10 -21.97
N ILE A 27 -30.29 12.26 -22.89
CA ILE A 27 -29.47 11.23 -23.55
C ILE A 27 -28.42 11.90 -24.44
N ASP A 28 -28.82 12.91 -25.21
CA ASP A 28 -27.91 13.66 -26.09
C ASP A 28 -26.80 14.36 -25.30
N ASP A 29 -27.12 15.01 -24.17
CA ASP A 29 -26.10 15.64 -23.32
C ASP A 29 -25.13 14.59 -22.74
N ALA A 30 -25.65 13.46 -22.24
CA ALA A 30 -24.83 12.39 -21.68
C ALA A 30 -23.90 11.77 -22.75
N VAL A 31 -24.43 11.46 -23.93
CA VAL A 31 -23.65 10.91 -25.06
C VAL A 31 -22.62 11.93 -25.54
N LYS A 32 -22.98 13.21 -25.64
CA LYS A 32 -22.05 14.29 -26.04
C LYS A 32 -20.86 14.38 -25.10
N ARG A 33 -21.07 14.26 -23.77
CA ARG A 33 -19.98 14.26 -22.78
C ARG A 33 -19.06 13.04 -22.93
N ILE A 34 -19.63 11.85 -23.12
CA ILE A 34 -18.85 10.61 -23.32
C ILE A 34 -18.02 10.71 -24.60
N LEU A 35 -18.66 11.09 -25.72
CA LEU A 35 -17.98 11.21 -27.01
C LEU A 35 -16.91 12.31 -26.97
N ARG A 36 -17.17 13.44 -26.32
CA ARG A 36 -16.17 14.52 -26.15
C ARG A 36 -14.87 13.98 -25.54
N VAL A 37 -14.96 13.21 -24.46
CA VAL A 37 -13.76 12.63 -23.81
C VAL A 37 -13.07 11.64 -24.74
N LYS A 38 -13.82 10.75 -25.40
CA LYS A 38 -13.26 9.76 -26.33
C LYS A 38 -12.52 10.41 -27.51
N PHE A 39 -13.08 11.46 -28.10
CA PHE A 39 -12.41 12.24 -29.15
C PHE A 39 -11.21 13.01 -28.61
N ALA A 40 -11.35 13.69 -27.47
CA ALA A 40 -10.26 14.50 -26.90
C ALA A 40 -9.02 13.67 -26.53
N MET A 41 -9.21 12.41 -26.12
CA MET A 41 -8.10 11.50 -25.80
C MET A 41 -7.57 10.70 -27.01
N GLY A 42 -8.08 10.95 -28.22
CA GLY A 42 -7.64 10.27 -29.45
C GLY A 42 -8.06 8.80 -29.57
N LEU A 43 -9.08 8.37 -28.82
CA LEU A 43 -9.47 6.94 -28.76
C LEU A 43 -10.04 6.43 -30.10
N PHE A 44 -10.52 7.32 -30.97
CA PHE A 44 -11.02 6.95 -32.29
C PHE A 44 -9.89 6.79 -33.32
N GLU A 45 -8.80 7.54 -33.15
CA GLU A 45 -7.61 7.49 -34.00
C GLU A 45 -6.71 6.31 -33.62
N ASP A 46 -6.52 6.05 -32.32
CA ASP A 46 -5.75 4.91 -31.81
C ASP A 46 -6.57 4.08 -30.81
N PRO A 47 -7.45 3.18 -31.30
CA PRO A 47 -8.36 2.43 -30.44
C PRO A 47 -7.74 1.17 -29.80
N LEU A 48 -6.53 0.79 -30.20
CA LEU A 48 -5.89 -0.46 -29.79
C LEU A 48 -4.79 -0.22 -28.77
N VAL A 49 -4.49 -1.26 -27.99
CA VAL A 49 -3.39 -1.20 -27.02
C VAL A 49 -2.05 -1.09 -27.73
N ASN A 50 -1.22 -0.14 -27.31
CA ASN A 50 0.16 -0.08 -27.75
C ASN A 50 1.01 -1.13 -26.99
N LYS A 51 1.34 -2.23 -27.68
CA LYS A 51 2.14 -3.32 -27.13
C LYS A 51 3.59 -2.94 -26.81
N SER A 52 4.11 -1.82 -27.34
CA SER A 52 5.46 -1.36 -27.01
C SER A 52 5.59 -0.83 -25.57
N LEU A 53 4.48 -0.62 -24.86
CA LEU A 53 4.47 -0.08 -23.50
C LEU A 53 4.53 -1.15 -22.41
N VAL A 54 4.59 -2.44 -22.78
CA VAL A 54 4.60 -3.54 -21.81
C VAL A 54 5.77 -3.41 -20.82
N ASP A 55 6.93 -2.97 -21.30
CA ASP A 55 8.13 -2.81 -20.46
C ASP A 55 8.03 -1.63 -19.47
N GLN A 56 7.00 -0.78 -19.58
CA GLN A 56 6.72 0.26 -18.59
C GLN A 56 6.12 -0.30 -17.30
N LEU A 57 5.49 -1.48 -17.37
CA LEU A 57 4.90 -2.12 -16.21
C LEU A 57 6.00 -2.58 -15.25
N GLY A 58 6.07 -1.94 -14.09
CA GLY A 58 7.14 -2.21 -13.13
C GLY A 58 8.52 -1.87 -13.68
N SER A 59 8.66 -0.80 -14.46
CA SER A 59 9.98 -0.30 -14.88
C SER A 59 10.82 0.10 -13.66
N GLN A 60 12.14 0.11 -13.82
CA GLN A 60 13.05 0.52 -12.75
C GLN A 60 12.85 1.99 -12.36
N GLU A 61 12.62 2.86 -13.34
CA GLU A 61 12.32 4.28 -13.13
C GLU A 61 11.07 4.48 -12.27
N HIS A 62 9.98 3.77 -12.56
CA HIS A 62 8.76 3.82 -11.74
C HIS A 62 9.01 3.31 -10.31
N ARG A 63 9.85 2.27 -10.14
CA ARG A 63 10.22 1.77 -8.81
C ARG A 63 11.08 2.76 -8.01
N GLU A 64 11.98 3.49 -8.67
CA GLU A 64 12.81 4.51 -8.04
C GLU A 64 11.96 5.70 -7.57
N LEU A 65 11.06 6.18 -8.43
CA LEU A 65 10.09 7.20 -8.05
C LEU A 65 9.19 6.74 -6.89
N ALA A 66 8.70 5.50 -6.93
CA ALA A 66 7.92 4.92 -5.84
C ALA A 66 8.73 4.85 -4.53
N ARG A 67 10.02 4.49 -4.61
CA ARG A 67 10.93 4.46 -3.45
C ARG A 67 11.12 5.84 -2.85
N GLU A 68 11.27 6.87 -3.68
CA GLU A 68 11.35 8.26 -3.23
C GLU A 68 10.04 8.71 -2.56
N ALA A 69 8.89 8.43 -3.19
CA ALA A 69 7.59 8.77 -2.63
C ALA A 69 7.36 8.11 -1.26
N VAL A 70 7.70 6.82 -1.11
CA VAL A 70 7.62 6.10 0.18
C VAL A 70 8.55 6.73 1.21
N LYS A 71 9.79 7.08 0.84
CA LYS A 71 10.72 7.75 1.75
C LYS A 71 10.16 9.08 2.25
N ASN A 72 9.55 9.86 1.36
CA ASN A 72 9.00 11.18 1.68
C ASN A 72 7.63 11.14 2.38
N SER A 73 6.93 10.00 2.37
CA SER A 73 5.65 9.83 3.08
C SER A 73 5.81 9.45 4.55
N LEU A 74 7.01 9.07 5.00
CA LEU A 74 7.25 8.68 6.39
C LEU A 74 7.20 9.88 7.32
N VAL A 75 6.40 9.76 8.39
CA VAL A 75 6.30 10.78 9.45
C VAL A 75 6.91 10.21 10.74
N LEU A 76 7.98 10.83 11.21
CA LEU A 76 8.65 10.44 12.46
C LEU A 76 7.92 11.03 13.66
N LEU A 77 7.23 10.20 14.44
CA LEU A 77 6.45 10.64 15.61
C LEU A 77 7.26 10.68 16.91
N LYS A 78 8.27 9.81 17.06
CA LYS A 78 9.13 9.71 18.24
C LYS A 78 10.53 9.24 17.84
N ASN A 79 11.57 9.79 18.46
CA ASN A 79 12.97 9.44 18.18
C ASN A 79 13.84 9.43 19.45
N GLY A 80 13.46 8.62 20.44
CA GLY A 80 14.04 8.64 21.80
C GLY A 80 13.18 9.45 22.78
N GLU A 81 13.48 9.33 24.08
CA GLU A 81 12.94 10.23 25.10
C GLU A 81 13.70 11.57 25.11
N LEU A 82 13.15 12.58 25.80
CA LEU A 82 13.75 13.92 25.93
C LEU A 82 15.20 13.92 26.44
N THR A 83 15.59 12.91 27.19
CA THR A 83 16.92 12.77 27.80
C THR A 83 17.84 11.80 27.07
N ASP A 84 17.33 11.12 26.04
CA ASP A 84 18.05 10.07 25.34
C ASP A 84 18.72 10.60 24.08
N GLU A 85 19.79 9.95 23.64
CA GLU A 85 20.32 10.17 22.31
C GLU A 85 19.28 9.75 21.24
N PRO A 86 19.23 10.44 20.09
CA PRO A 86 18.30 10.09 19.03
C PRO A 86 18.59 8.68 18.51
N LEU A 87 17.57 7.81 18.49
CA LEU A 87 17.70 6.43 18.04
C LEU A 87 17.95 6.34 16.51
N LEU A 88 17.26 7.16 15.74
CA LEU A 88 17.38 7.25 14.29
C LEU A 88 18.29 8.42 13.88
N PRO A 89 19.15 8.24 12.86
CA PRO A 89 19.27 7.07 11.98
C PRO A 89 20.07 5.90 12.58
N LEU A 90 19.61 4.67 12.32
CA LEU A 90 20.25 3.45 12.84
C LEU A 90 21.60 3.16 12.17
N PRO A 91 22.61 2.66 12.91
CA PRO A 91 23.90 2.32 12.34
C PRO A 91 23.83 1.07 11.45
N LYS A 92 24.37 1.16 10.23
CA LYS A 92 24.34 0.04 9.26
C LYS A 92 25.20 -1.16 9.69
N LYS A 93 26.24 -0.93 10.48
CA LYS A 93 27.13 -1.96 11.02
C LYS A 93 26.85 -2.17 12.50
N SER A 94 26.52 -3.40 12.89
CA SER A 94 26.48 -3.83 14.28
C SER A 94 26.69 -5.35 14.36
N SER A 95 26.80 -5.92 15.56
CA SER A 95 26.99 -7.36 15.71
C SER A 95 25.74 -8.15 15.30
N LYS A 96 24.59 -7.81 15.90
CA LYS A 96 23.34 -8.54 15.73
C LYS A 96 22.14 -7.61 15.77
N LYS A 97 21.18 -7.81 14.86
CA LYS A 97 19.94 -7.01 14.77
C LYS A 97 18.73 -7.93 14.64
N LEU A 98 17.60 -7.44 15.11
CA LEU A 98 16.32 -8.13 15.01
C LEU A 98 15.35 -7.33 14.13
N VAL A 99 14.66 -8.04 13.25
CA VAL A 99 13.49 -7.54 12.53
C VAL A 99 12.28 -8.37 12.97
N ALA A 100 11.17 -7.74 13.28
CA ALA A 100 10.01 -8.46 13.82
C ALA A 100 8.68 -7.84 13.42
N GLY A 101 7.59 -8.57 13.72
CA GLY A 101 6.22 -8.12 13.51
C GLY A 101 5.61 -8.59 12.20
N SER A 102 4.28 -8.66 12.19
CA SER A 102 3.45 -9.25 11.12
C SER A 102 3.54 -8.53 9.76
N HIS A 103 4.07 -7.31 9.72
CA HIS A 103 4.20 -6.52 8.49
C HIS A 103 5.66 -6.43 7.99
N ALA A 104 6.62 -7.02 8.69
CA ALA A 104 8.02 -6.89 8.32
C ALA A 104 8.39 -7.70 7.06
N ASP A 105 7.73 -8.84 6.83
CA ASP A 105 7.96 -9.72 5.67
C ASP A 105 6.68 -10.11 4.92
N ASN A 106 5.88 -9.12 4.52
CA ASN A 106 4.58 -9.35 3.86
C ASN A 106 4.55 -8.78 2.42
N LEU A 107 4.50 -9.66 1.42
CA LEU A 107 4.33 -9.44 -0.04
C LEU A 107 5.30 -8.44 -0.71
N GLY A 108 5.91 -8.85 -1.83
CA GLY A 108 6.74 -7.97 -2.68
C GLY A 108 8.12 -7.65 -2.08
N THR A 109 8.63 -6.42 -2.31
CA THR A 109 9.84 -5.95 -1.60
C THR A 109 9.46 -5.58 -0.18
N THR A 110 9.82 -6.43 0.78
CA THR A 110 9.47 -6.28 2.19
C THR A 110 10.48 -5.43 2.95
N ILE A 111 10.09 -4.94 4.14
CA ILE A 111 11.00 -4.18 5.01
C ILE A 111 12.19 -5.07 5.42
N LEU A 112 11.96 -6.35 5.72
CA LEU A 112 13.01 -7.33 5.99
C LEU A 112 14.02 -7.41 4.84
N THR A 113 13.52 -7.57 3.61
CA THR A 113 14.37 -7.65 2.41
C THR A 113 15.15 -6.35 2.19
N ALA A 114 14.50 -5.20 2.37
CA ALA A 114 15.15 -3.89 2.26
C ALA A 114 16.28 -3.71 3.29
N ILE A 115 16.08 -4.15 4.54
CA ILE A 115 17.09 -4.10 5.59
C ILE A 115 18.27 -5.01 5.22
N LYS A 116 18.02 -6.27 4.86
CA LYS A 116 19.07 -7.22 4.45
C LYS A 116 19.94 -6.71 3.30
N ASN A 117 19.38 -5.90 2.39
CA ASN A 117 20.11 -5.34 1.25
C ASN A 117 20.95 -4.08 1.58
N ILE A 118 20.73 -3.42 2.72
CA ILE A 118 21.37 -2.13 3.06
C ILE A 118 22.43 -2.26 4.16
N ILE A 119 22.27 -3.23 5.05
CA ILE A 119 23.17 -3.48 6.19
C ILE A 119 24.56 -3.96 5.73
N ASP A 120 25.54 -3.83 6.64
CA ASP A 120 26.86 -4.42 6.44
C ASP A 120 26.76 -5.96 6.36
N PRO A 121 27.39 -6.64 5.36
CA PRO A 121 27.32 -8.09 5.21
C PRO A 121 27.81 -8.91 6.42
N GLN A 122 28.60 -8.31 7.33
CA GLN A 122 29.05 -8.95 8.57
C GLN A 122 28.02 -8.85 9.70
N THR A 123 26.98 -8.04 9.54
CA THR A 123 25.91 -7.89 10.52
C THR A 123 24.93 -9.06 10.41
N GLU A 124 24.72 -9.77 11.52
CA GLU A 124 23.68 -10.81 11.59
C GLU A 124 22.29 -10.17 11.73
N VAL A 125 21.35 -10.55 10.86
CA VAL A 125 19.93 -10.15 10.95
C VAL A 125 19.04 -11.34 11.14
N LEU A 126 18.38 -11.36 12.30
CA LEU A 126 17.36 -12.34 12.63
C LEU A 126 15.98 -11.74 12.34
N TYR A 127 15.07 -12.62 11.93
CA TYR A 127 13.66 -12.31 11.74
C TYR A 127 12.83 -13.20 12.65
N GLU A 128 11.91 -12.60 13.38
CA GLU A 128 10.90 -13.32 14.17
C GLU A 128 9.59 -12.56 14.07
N GLU A 129 8.56 -13.18 13.52
CA GLU A 129 7.25 -12.53 13.34
C GLU A 129 6.60 -12.26 14.69
N ASN A 130 6.71 -13.22 15.62
CA ASN A 130 6.03 -13.19 16.92
C ASN A 130 7.04 -13.23 18.06
N LEU A 131 7.32 -12.05 18.63
CA LEU A 131 8.33 -11.94 19.68
C LEU A 131 7.88 -12.48 21.03
N ASN A 132 8.82 -13.11 21.71
CA ASN A 132 8.75 -13.43 23.14
C ASN A 132 9.82 -12.61 23.87
N SER A 133 9.48 -12.01 25.02
CA SER A 133 10.41 -11.24 25.85
C SER A 133 11.71 -11.98 26.17
N ASN A 134 11.62 -13.28 26.46
CA ASN A 134 12.78 -14.11 26.75
C ASN A 134 13.73 -14.23 25.56
N TYR A 135 13.18 -14.27 24.34
CA TYR A 135 13.99 -14.38 23.12
C TYR A 135 14.82 -13.13 22.91
N VAL A 136 14.22 -11.94 23.09
CA VAL A 136 14.93 -10.69 22.90
C VAL A 136 16.03 -10.51 23.94
N LYS A 137 15.71 -10.73 25.22
CA LYS A 137 16.66 -10.56 26.34
C LYS A 137 17.85 -11.53 26.26
N SER A 138 17.66 -12.71 25.68
CA SER A 138 18.71 -13.74 25.60
C SER A 138 19.67 -13.58 24.39
N ASN A 139 19.34 -12.73 23.42
CA ASN A 139 20.05 -12.68 22.12
C ASN A 139 20.94 -11.45 21.92
N ASN A 140 21.05 -10.54 22.90
CA ASN A 140 21.95 -9.37 22.88
C ASN A 140 21.91 -8.58 21.55
N PHE A 141 20.71 -8.27 21.07
CA PHE A 141 20.54 -7.46 19.87
C PHE A 141 21.01 -6.02 20.11
N SER A 142 21.71 -5.43 19.13
CA SER A 142 22.10 -4.01 19.20
C SER A 142 20.89 -3.08 19.14
N TYR A 143 19.90 -3.45 18.33
CA TYR A 143 18.60 -2.81 18.23
C TYR A 143 17.62 -3.73 17.47
N SER A 144 16.33 -3.40 17.55
CA SER A 144 15.24 -4.13 16.90
C SER A 144 14.41 -3.19 16.02
N ILE A 145 13.93 -3.68 14.88
CA ILE A 145 12.95 -3.00 14.03
C ILE A 145 11.68 -3.83 14.04
N VAL A 146 10.62 -3.29 14.64
CA VAL A 146 9.30 -3.95 14.73
C VAL A 146 8.35 -3.28 13.76
N VAL A 147 7.71 -4.05 12.89
CA VAL A 147 6.76 -3.56 11.89
C VAL A 147 5.39 -4.21 12.10
N VAL A 148 4.42 -3.39 12.49
CA VAL A 148 3.03 -3.80 12.73
C VAL A 148 2.09 -2.71 12.18
N GLY A 149 0.84 -3.08 11.93
CA GLY A 149 -0.15 -2.14 11.42
C GLY A 149 -1.49 -2.80 11.14
N GLU A 150 -2.33 -2.10 10.39
CA GLU A 150 -3.63 -2.61 9.96
C GLU A 150 -3.47 -3.67 8.85
N HIS A 151 -4.47 -4.54 8.70
CA HIS A 151 -4.58 -5.39 7.51
C HIS A 151 -5.09 -4.58 6.32
N GLN A 152 -4.96 -5.13 5.11
CA GLN A 152 -5.47 -4.50 3.89
C GLN A 152 -7.01 -4.49 3.91
N TYR A 153 -7.61 -3.34 3.59
CA TYR A 153 -9.05 -3.17 3.47
C TYR A 153 -9.40 -2.18 2.35
N ALA A 154 -10.66 -2.24 1.88
CA ALA A 154 -11.22 -1.29 0.95
C ALA A 154 -12.72 -1.10 1.23
N GLU A 155 -13.22 0.12 1.03
CA GLU A 155 -14.64 0.46 1.20
C GLU A 155 -15.17 0.07 2.59
N THR A 156 -16.31 -0.61 2.68
CA THR A 156 -16.98 -0.97 3.94
C THR A 156 -16.19 -1.97 4.79
N PHE A 157 -15.20 -2.68 4.22
CA PHE A 157 -14.34 -3.58 4.99
C PHE A 157 -13.33 -2.82 5.85
N GLY A 158 -13.17 -1.50 5.64
CA GLY A 158 -12.34 -0.63 6.49
C GLY A 158 -13.11 0.05 7.63
N ASP A 159 -14.43 -0.12 7.71
CA ASP A 159 -15.22 0.51 8.76
C ASP A 159 -14.82 -0.05 10.14
N SER A 160 -14.31 0.81 11.00
CA SER A 160 -13.87 0.45 12.36
C SER A 160 -14.39 1.45 13.39
N LEU A 161 -14.96 0.92 14.47
CA LEU A 161 -15.48 1.72 15.58
C LEU A 161 -14.44 2.01 16.68
N ASN A 162 -13.29 1.32 16.65
CA ASN A 162 -12.29 1.39 17.73
C ASN A 162 -10.91 1.89 17.26
N LEU A 163 -10.60 1.81 15.96
CA LEU A 163 -9.29 2.19 15.37
C LEU A 163 -8.08 1.56 16.09
N THR A 164 -8.25 0.34 16.60
CA THR A 164 -7.16 -0.42 17.24
C THR A 164 -6.56 -1.40 16.24
N ILE A 165 -5.23 -1.38 16.11
CA ILE A 165 -4.52 -2.36 15.28
C ILE A 165 -4.75 -3.79 15.81
N PRO A 166 -4.80 -4.81 14.92
CA PRO A 166 -5.03 -6.19 15.33
C PRO A 166 -3.83 -6.78 16.09
N GLU A 167 -4.10 -7.73 16.99
CA GLU A 167 -3.07 -8.59 17.57
C GLU A 167 -2.43 -9.47 16.47
N PRO A 168 -1.13 -9.79 16.57
CA PRO A 168 -0.22 -9.60 17.71
C PRO A 168 0.48 -8.23 17.77
N GLY A 169 0.01 -7.21 17.03
CA GLY A 169 0.70 -5.91 16.94
C GLY A 169 0.96 -5.22 18.28
N PRO A 170 -0.07 -4.91 19.08
CA PRO A 170 0.09 -4.28 20.38
C PRO A 170 0.91 -5.13 21.37
N SER A 171 0.69 -6.45 21.41
CA SER A 171 1.47 -7.33 22.30
C SER A 171 2.95 -7.37 21.96
N ILE A 172 3.33 -7.33 20.67
CA ILE A 172 4.73 -7.28 20.23
C ILE A 172 5.40 -5.94 20.60
N ILE A 173 4.69 -4.80 20.46
CA ILE A 173 5.22 -3.49 20.85
C ILE A 173 5.44 -3.41 22.37
N CYS A 174 4.54 -4.01 23.15
CA CYS A 174 4.56 -4.00 24.61
C CYS A 174 5.48 -5.05 25.23
N VAL A 175 6.19 -5.85 24.43
CA VAL A 175 7.26 -6.71 24.95
C VAL A 175 8.31 -5.79 25.57
N GLU A 176 8.37 -5.74 26.90
CA GLU A 176 9.42 -5.00 27.61
C GLU A 176 10.79 -5.53 27.17
N LEU A 177 11.43 -4.76 26.28
CA LEU A 177 12.82 -4.90 25.88
C LEU A 177 13.73 -4.51 27.05
#